data_AF-A0A2E6HY30-F1
#
_entry.id   AF-A0A2E6HY30-F1
#
_cell.length_a   1.000
_cell.length_b   1.000
_cell.length_c   1.000
_cell.angle_alpha   90.00
_cell.angle_beta   90.00
_cell.angle_gamma   90.00
#
_symmetry.space_group_name_H-M   'P 1'
#
loop_
_entity.id
_entity.type
_entity.pdbx_description
1 polymer ?
#
loop_
_entity_poly.entity_id
_entity_poly.type
_entity_poly.pdbx_seq_one_letter_code
_entity_poly.pdbx_strand_id
1 'polypeptide(L)' 'MRTRVSNALLFIVAVLLAANLVQPLFQTVPAHADDHEGGDMALTGSGASAFLVKGSQVYYIKFETQFESIRIYGPEEIEN' A
#
# COMPACT_ATOMS: atom_id res chain seq x y z
N MET A 1 -10.92 45.27 -12.20
CA MET A 1 -10.95 43.99 -12.95
C MET A 1 -9.60 43.24 -12.88
N ARG A 2 -8.44 43.89 -13.05
CA ARG A 2 -7.08 43.28 -12.92
C ARG A 2 -6.78 42.55 -11.59
N THR A 3 -7.22 43.08 -10.45
CA THR A 3 -6.98 42.48 -9.12
C THR A 3 -7.73 41.17 -8.88
N ARG A 4 -8.92 41.00 -9.46
CA ARG A 4 -9.71 39.76 -9.30
C ARG A 4 -9.09 38.59 -10.07
N VAL A 5 -8.54 38.86 -11.26
CA VAL A 5 -7.83 37.86 -12.08
C VAL A 5 -6.51 37.46 -11.42
N SER A 6 -5.77 38.42 -10.83
CA SER A 6 -4.53 38.14 -10.11
C SER A 6 -4.77 37.25 -8.88
N ASN A 7 -5.84 37.51 -8.12
CA ASN A 7 -6.18 36.68 -6.96
C ASN A 7 -6.61 35.26 -7.37
N ALA A 8 -7.37 35.13 -8.45
CA ALA A 8 -7.75 33.82 -8.98
C ALA A 8 -6.52 33.00 -9.44
N LEU A 9 -5.56 33.66 -10.09
CA LEU A 9 -4.32 33.01 -10.52
C LEU A 9 -3.47 32.56 -9.33
N LEU A 10 -3.35 33.39 -8.28
CA LEU A 10 -2.65 33.01 -7.05
C LEU A 10 -3.30 31.81 -6.37
N PHE A 11 -4.64 31.74 -6.34
CA PHE A 11 -5.36 30.59 -5.80
C PHE A 11 -5.07 29.31 -6.59
N ILE A 12 -5.08 29.38 -7.92
CA ILE A 12 -4.80 28.21 -8.77
C ILE A 12 -3.36 27.72 -8.55
N VAL A 13 -2.39 28.64 -8.48
CA VAL A 13 -0.99 28.30 -8.20
C VAL A 13 -0.85 27.66 -6.82
N ALA A 14 -1.53 28.18 -5.79
CA ALA A 14 -1.50 27.61 -4.45
C ALA A 14 -2.07 26.17 -4.41
N VAL A 15 -3.17 25.93 -5.12
CA VAL A 15 -3.79 24.59 -5.20
C VAL A 15 -2.87 23.61 -5.94
N LEU A 16 -2.27 24.03 -7.05
CA LEU A 16 -1.32 23.19 -7.81
C LEU A 16 -0.07 22.86 -6.99
N LEU A 17 0.46 23.81 -6.23
CA LEU A 17 1.62 23.60 -5.36
C LEU A 17 1.30 22.61 -4.24
N ALA A 18 0.13 22.74 -3.61
CA ALA A 18 -0.33 21.82 -2.58
C ALA A 18 -0.55 20.41 -3.13
N ALA A 19 -1.13 20.28 -4.32
CA ALA A 19 -1.31 18.98 -4.98
C ALA A 19 0.04 18.31 -5.29
N ASN A 20 1.03 19.07 -5.77
CA ASN A 20 2.36 18.54 -6.09
C ASN A 20 3.15 18.12 -4.84
N LEU A 21 2.93 18.76 -3.70
CA LEU A 21 3.58 18.41 -2.42
C LEU A 21 3.06 17.09 -1.83
N VAL A 22 1.84 16.69 -2.18
CA VAL A 22 1.18 15.50 -1.63
C VAL A 22 1.37 14.26 -2.52
N GLN A 23 1.80 14.42 -3.77
CA GLN A 23 2.12 13.32 -4.69
C GLN A 23 3.04 12.22 -4.13
N PRO A 24 4.12 12.50 -3.36
CA PRO A 24 4.97 11.43 -2.83
C PRO A 24 4.31 10.59 -1.73
N LEU A 25 3.18 11.02 -1.15
CA LEU A 25 2.46 10.24 -0.12
C LEU A 25 1.55 9.15 -0.69
N PHE A 26 1.28 9.18 -2.01
CA PHE A 26 0.38 8.23 -2.68
C PHE A 26 1.09 7.36 -3.72
N GLN A 27 2.40 7.50 -3.89
CA GLN A 27 3.17 6.53 -4.65
C GLN A 27 3.36 5.29 -3.78
N THR A 28 2.43 4.34 -3.90
CA THR A 28 2.65 2.96 -3.45
C THR A 28 3.78 2.39 -4.28
N VAL A 29 5.02 2.56 -3.80
CA VAL A 29 6.14 1.82 -4.35
C VAL A 29 5.89 0.35 -4.00
N PRO A 30 5.70 -0.55 -4.98
CA PRO A 30 5.65 -1.97 -4.69
C PRO A 30 6.97 -2.34 -4.01
N ALA A 31 6.88 -2.83 -2.77
CA ALA A 31 8.02 -3.40 -2.09
C ALA A 31 8.37 -4.71 -2.81
N HIS A 32 9.25 -4.65 -3.79
CA HIS A 32 9.87 -5.84 -4.35
C HIS A 32 10.83 -6.40 -3.30
N ALA A 33 10.50 -7.56 -2.74
CA ALA A 33 11.45 -8.33 -1.97
C ALA A 33 12.58 -8.73 -2.93
N ASP A 34 13.82 -8.47 -2.52
CA ASP A 34 15.01 -8.82 -3.28
C ASP A 34 15.12 -10.35 -3.30
N ASP A 35 14.70 -10.98 -4.40
CA ASP A 35 14.61 -12.44 -4.54
C ASP A 35 15.99 -13.08 -4.54
N HIS A 36 16.52 -13.32 -3.34
CA HIS A 36 17.60 -14.25 -3.11
C HIS A 36 16.97 -15.59 -2.70
N GLU A 37 16.87 -16.49 -3.69
CA GLU A 37 16.57 -17.92 -3.53
C GLU A 37 15.26 -18.26 -2.77
N GLY A 38 14.11 -18.24 -3.44
CA GLY A 38 12.88 -18.77 -2.85
C GLY A 38 11.72 -18.76 -3.82
N GLY A 39 10.96 -19.84 -3.88
CA GLY A 39 9.88 -20.03 -4.85
C GLY A 39 8.82 -18.93 -4.83
N ASP A 40 8.07 -18.87 -5.94
CA ASP A 40 7.06 -17.85 -6.25
C ASP A 40 6.22 -17.50 -5.00
N MET A 41 6.37 -16.26 -4.55
CA MET A 41 5.76 -15.75 -3.33
C MET A 41 4.74 -14.68 -3.72
N ALA A 42 3.46 -14.97 -3.48
CA ALA A 42 2.38 -14.04 -3.78
C ALA A 42 1.71 -13.59 -2.47
N LEU A 43 1.59 -12.28 -2.30
CA LEU A 43 0.86 -11.67 -1.18
C LEU A 43 -0.32 -10.88 -1.74
N THR A 44 -1.53 -11.17 -1.25
CA THR A 44 -2.75 -10.42 -1.58
C THR A 44 -3.51 -10.08 -0.31
N GLY A 45 -4.12 -8.90 -0.22
CA GLY A 45 -4.78 -8.48 1.01
C GLY A 45 -5.70 -7.29 0.83
N SER A 46 -6.57 -7.11 1.82
CA SER A 46 -7.50 -5.98 1.88
C SER A 46 -7.72 -5.57 3.33
N GLY A 47 -7.49 -4.29 3.64
CA GLY A 47 -7.67 -3.75 4.98
C GLY A 47 -6.68 -4.37 5.99
N ALA A 48 -7.22 -4.98 7.05
CA ALA A 48 -6.44 -5.52 8.17
C ALA A 48 -6.11 -7.02 8.01
N SER A 49 -6.23 -7.59 6.81
CA SER A 49 -5.89 -8.99 6.57
C SER A 49 -5.22 -9.19 5.20
N ALA A 50 -4.38 -10.23 5.12
CA ALA A 50 -3.68 -10.64 3.92
C ALA A 50 -3.51 -12.17 3.87
N PHE A 51 -3.37 -12.70 2.66
CA PHE A 51 -3.01 -14.08 2.37
C PHE A 51 -1.64 -14.09 1.71
N LEU A 52 -0.76 -14.96 2.22
CA LEU A 52 0.57 -15.20 1.68
C LEU A 52 0.62 -16.63 1.14
N VAL A 53 0.98 -16.77 -0.13
CA VAL A 53 1.24 -18.05 -0.78
C VAL A 53 2.74 -18.21 -0.97
N LYS A 54 3.28 -19.35 -0.54
CA LYS A 54 4.67 -19.73 -0.73
C LYS A 54 4.74 -21.20 -1.14
N GLY A 55 4.96 -21.47 -2.42
CA GLY A 55 4.85 -22.83 -2.96
C GLY A 55 3.44 -23.40 -2.76
N SER A 56 3.31 -24.61 -2.20
CA SER A 56 2.02 -25.25 -1.88
C SER A 56 1.45 -24.86 -0.51
N GLN A 57 2.01 -23.82 0.12
CA GLN A 57 1.62 -23.41 1.47
C GLN A 57 0.89 -22.06 1.43
N VAL A 58 -0.21 -21.97 2.19
CA VAL A 58 -0.98 -20.74 2.39
C VAL A 58 -0.90 -20.32 3.85
N TYR A 59 -0.66 -19.04 4.06
CA TYR A 59 -0.71 -18.39 5.37
C TYR A 59 -1.76 -17.30 5.37
N TYR A 60 -2.52 -17.20 6.46
CA TYR A 60 -3.44 -16.10 6.69
C TYR A 60 -2.84 -15.14 7.72
N ILE A 61 -2.73 -13.87 7.34
CA ILE A 61 -2.15 -12.80 8.15
C ILE A 61 -3.29 -11.86 8.55
N LYS A 62 -3.39 -11.57 9.85
CA LYS A 62 -4.36 -10.63 10.39
C LYS A 62 -3.63 -9.58 11.22
N PHE A 63 -3.85 -8.32 10.88
CA PHE A 63 -3.41 -7.16 11.64
C PHE A 63 -4.49 -6.79 12.67
N GLU A 64 -4.17 -6.91 13.96
CA GLU A 64 -5.07 -6.48 15.02
C GLU A 64 -4.68 -5.05 15.44
N THR A 65 -5.38 -4.07 14.88
CA THR A 65 -5.17 -2.64 15.13
C THR A 65 -5.34 -2.25 16.60
N GLN A 66 -6.09 -3.05 17.36
CA GLN A 66 -6.38 -2.79 18.78
C GLN A 66 -5.17 -3.08 19.70
N PHE A 67 -4.22 -3.90 19.26
CA PHE A 67 -3.06 -4.32 20.05
C PHE A 67 -1.72 -4.12 19.32
N GLU A 68 -1.72 -3.43 18.18
CA GLU A 68 -0.56 -3.30 17.27
C GLU A 68 0.13 -4.65 17.01
N SER A 69 -0.66 -5.73 16.94
CA SER A 69 -0.13 -7.09 16.87
C SER A 69 -0.46 -7.73 15.53
N ILE A 70 0.49 -8.48 14.99
CA ILE A 70 0.32 -9.27 13.76
C ILE A 70 0.14 -10.72 14.19
N ARG A 71 -0.97 -11.33 13.77
CA ARG A 71 -1.20 -12.76 13.93
C ARG A 71 -1.08 -13.45 12.58
N ILE A 72 -0.36 -14.56 12.57
CA ILE A 72 -0.15 -15.40 11.38
C ILE A 72 -0.71 -16.78 11.69
N TYR A 73 -1.53 -17.29 10.79
CA TYR A 73 -2.19 -18.60 10.86
C TYR A 73 -1.74 -19.46 9.67
N GLY A 74 -1.59 -20.77 9.88
CA GLY A 74 -1.08 -21.74 8.89
C GLY A 74 0.27 -22.38 9.28
N PRO A 75 0.99 -23.03 8.34
CA PRO A 75 0.62 -23.19 6.93
C PRO A 75 -0.51 -24.20 6.72
N GLU A 76 -1.39 -23.89 5.78
CA GLU A 76 -2.31 -24.86 5.18
C GLU A 76 -1.74 -25.33 3.83
N GLU A 77 -1.83 -26.62 3.54
CA GLU A 77 -1.41 -27.18 2.25
C GLU A 77 -2.53 -27.04 1.21
N ILE A 78 -2.17 -26.58 0.01
CA ILE A 78 -3.08 -26.60 -1.14
C ILE A 78 -3.08 -28.02 -1.69
N GLU A 79 -4.13 -28.78 -1.43
CA GLU A 79 -4.36 -30.06 -2.12
C GLU A 79 -4.57 -29.79 -3.62
N ASN A 80 -3.77 -30.44 -4.45
CA ASN A 80 -3.86 -30.40 -5.92
C ASN A 80 -4.96 -31.33 -6.46
#